data_AF-A0A6N8UYH8-F1
#
_entry.id   AF-A0A6N8UYH8-F1
#
_cell.length_a   1.000
_cell.length_b   1.000
_cell.length_c   1.000
_cell.angle_alpha   90.00
_cell.angle_beta   90.00
_cell.angle_gamma   90.00
#
_symmetry.space_group_name_H-M   'P 1'
#
loop_
_entity.id
_entity.type
_entity.pdbx_description
1 polymer ?
#
loop_
_entity_poly.entity_id
_entity_poly.type
_entity_poly.pdbx_seq_one_letter_code
_entity_poly.pdbx_strand_id
1 'polypeptide(L)' 'RAEPRFDVQHVADAVLYMANLPLDANVQFMTVMATTMPYIARG' A
#
# COMPACT_ATOMS: atom_id res chain seq x y z
N ARG A 1 -11.20 1.30 -20.93
CA ARG A 1 -9.95 1.90 -20.42
C ARG A 1 -9.31 0.88 -19.48
N ALA A 2 -8.00 0.62 -19.57
CA ALA A 2 -7.34 -0.25 -18.60
C ALA A 2 -7.47 0.36 -17.19
N GLU A 3 -7.78 -0.46 -16.19
CA GLU A 3 -7.83 -0.02 -14.81
C GLU A 3 -6.43 0.44 -14.35
N PRO A 4 -6.34 1.50 -13.53
CA PRO A 4 -5.09 1.89 -12.89
C PRO A 4 -4.50 0.73 -12.10
N ARG A 5 -3.23 0.44 -12.30
CA ARG A 5 -2.46 -0.58 -11.58
C ARG A 5 -1.15 0.01 -11.11
N PHE A 6 -0.49 -0.69 -10.21
CA PHE A 6 0.86 -0.38 -9.75
C PHE A 6 1.68 -1.66 -9.72
N ASP A 7 3.00 -1.54 -9.64
CA ASP A 7 3.91 -2.68 -9.58
C ASP A 7 3.74 -3.44 -8.26
N VAL A 8 3.71 -4.78 -8.32
CA VAL A 8 3.64 -5.65 -7.14
C VAL A 8 4.82 -5.44 -6.18
N GLN A 9 5.96 -4.96 -6.67
CA GLN A 9 7.12 -4.62 -5.84
C GLN A 9 6.76 -3.65 -4.71
N HIS A 10 5.83 -2.72 -4.93
CA HIS A 10 5.40 -1.79 -3.87
C HIS A 10 4.72 -2.50 -2.69
N VAL A 11 4.04 -3.63 -2.93
CA VAL A 11 3.46 -4.44 -1.85
C VAL A 11 4.56 -5.19 -1.11
N ALA A 12 5.56 -5.71 -1.84
CA ALA A 12 6.70 -6.41 -1.22
C ALA A 12 7.50 -5.46 -0.31
N ASP A 13 7.78 -4.25 -0.77
CA ASP A 13 8.47 -3.22 0.01
C ASP A 13 7.69 -2.82 1.27
N ALA A 14 6.35 -2.68 1.14
CA ALA A 14 5.48 -2.37 2.27
C ALA A 14 5.50 -3.47 3.34
N VAL A 15 5.43 -4.74 2.92
CA VAL A 15 5.52 -5.90 3.83
C VAL A 15 6.89 -5.99 4.49
N LEU A 16 7.98 -5.78 3.72
CA LEU A 16 9.33 -5.77 4.25
C LEU A 16 9.53 -4.66 5.29
N TYR A 17 8.99 -3.46 5.02
CA TYR A 17 8.98 -2.38 5.99
C TYR A 17 8.29 -2.78 7.30
N MET A 18 7.08 -3.36 7.22
CA MET A 18 6.32 -3.80 8.40
C MET A 18 7.08 -4.88 9.19
N ALA A 19 7.73 -5.82 8.49
CA ALA A 19 8.50 -6.90 9.10
C ALA A 19 9.78 -6.45 9.81
N ASN A 20 10.35 -5.31 9.41
CA ASN A 20 11.58 -4.76 10.00
C ASN A 20 11.33 -3.85 11.22
N LEU A 21 10.08 -3.65 11.63
CA LEU A 21 9.76 -2.85 12.81
C LEU A 21 10.14 -3.58 14.10
N PRO A 22 10.54 -2.84 15.16
CA PRO A 22 10.74 -3.42 16.48
C PRO A 22 9.42 -3.97 17.04
N LEU A 23 9.50 -4.95 17.95
CA LEU A 23 8.33 -5.69 18.46
C LEU A 23 7.32 -4.84 19.24
N ASP A 24 7.71 -3.64 19.67
CA ASP A 24 6.85 -2.65 20.33
C ASP A 24 6.14 -1.71 19.35
N ALA A 25 6.46 -1.77 18.05
CA ALA A 25 5.84 -1.00 16.99
C ALA A 25 5.01 -1.89 16.07
N ASN A 26 3.82 -1.43 15.72
CA ASN A 26 2.91 -2.18 14.86
C ASN A 26 2.23 -1.25 13.83
N VAL A 27 2.22 -1.70 12.58
CA VAL A 27 1.34 -1.14 11.55
C VAL A 27 0.09 -2.01 11.49
N GLN A 28 -0.92 -1.63 12.26
CA GLN A 28 -2.14 -2.43 12.38
C GLN A 28 -2.92 -2.52 11.06
N PHE A 29 -2.92 -1.43 10.28
CA PHE A 29 -3.54 -1.38 8.95
C PHE A 29 -2.72 -0.48 8.03
N MET A 30 -2.55 -0.90 6.78
CA MET A 30 -1.95 -0.12 5.71
C MET A 30 -2.73 -0.37 4.41
N THR A 31 -3.07 0.70 3.70
CA THR A 31 -3.71 0.62 2.38
C THR A 31 -2.76 1.16 1.33
N VAL A 32 -2.40 0.33 0.36
CA VAL A 32 -1.57 0.72 -0.80
C VAL A 32 -2.48 0.85 -2.02
N MET A 33 -2.31 1.92 -2.80
CA MET A 33 -3.19 2.23 -3.92
C MET A 33 -2.40 2.80 -5.10
N ALA A 34 -2.84 2.49 -6.34
CA ALA A 34 -2.32 3.17 -7.53
C ALA A 34 -2.66 4.67 -7.48
N THR A 35 -1.70 5.54 -7.78
CA THR A 35 -1.85 7.01 -7.65
C THR A 35 -3.07 7.57 -8.39
N THR A 36 -3.44 6.98 -9.53
CA THR A 36 -4.55 7.45 -10.36
C THR A 36 -5.85 6.65 -10.13
N MET A 37 -5.97 5.92 -9.02
CA MET A 37 -7.22 5.22 -8.68
C MET A 37 -8.34 6.24 -8.41
N PRO A 38 -9.51 6.06 -9.04
CA PRO A 38 -10.57 7.08 -8.98
C PRO A 38 -11.43 7.01 -7.72
N TYR A 39 -11.14 6.13 -6.76
CA TYR A 39 -12.05 5.81 -5.65
C TYR A 39 -11.77 6.55 -4.33
N ILE A 40 -10.60 7.19 -4.14
CA ILE A 40 -10.29 7.91 -2.89
C ILE A 40 -10.83 9.35 -2.85
N ALA A 41 -11.01 10.00 -4.00
CA ALA A 41 -11.41 11.42 -4.08
C ALA A 41 -12.88 11.64 -4.52
N ARG A 42 -13.66 10.57 -4.66
CA ARG A 42 -15.11 10.65 -4.90
C ARG A 42 -15.83 10.50 -3.57
N GLY A 43 -15.89 11.59 -2.80
CA GLY A 43 -16.88 11.72 -1.73
C GLY A 43 -18.28 11.59 -2.31
#